data_AF-A0A7S1C329-F1
#
_entry.id   AF-A0A7S1C329-F1
#
_cell.length_a   1.000
_cell.length_b   1.000
_cell.length_c   1.000
_cell.angle_alpha   90.00
_cell.angle_beta   90.00
_cell.angle_gamma   90.00
#
_symmetry.space_group_name_H-M   'P 1'
#
loop_
_entity.id
_entity.type
_entity.pdbx_description
1 polymer ?
#
loop_
_entity_poly.entity_id
_entity_poly.type
_entity_poly.pdbx_seq_one_letter_code
_entity_poly.pdbx_strand_id
1 'polypeptide(L)'
;MSQELEDMLTDDGEEEPDDYILESNELDASEDTESEPSSSYTHSVSLDEIRKKWARAENDSGSPEFQIAGMTERIMYLTKHMQQNPKDFSTRRGLLALVNKRRRLLNYLFRVNQDKYVEIIASLGIRHKAPGRVMTREEVYGRFSQRKKK
;
A
#
# COMPACT_ATOMS: atom_id res chain seq x y z
N MET A 1 -41.94 -48.83 -51.38
CA MET A 1 -40.59 -49.07 -50.84
C MET A 1 -39.51 -48.23 -51.54
N SER A 2 -39.86 -47.17 -52.29
CA SER A 2 -38.89 -46.36 -53.05
C SER A 2 -39.05 -44.86 -52.78
N GLN A 3 -39.73 -44.50 -51.69
CA GLN A 3 -39.92 -43.11 -51.25
C GLN A 3 -39.38 -42.84 -49.84
N GLU A 4 -38.75 -43.82 -49.20
CA GLU A 4 -38.07 -43.66 -47.89
C GLU A 4 -36.54 -43.70 -48.02
N LEU A 5 -36.01 -43.77 -49.24
CA LEU A 5 -34.57 -43.87 -49.53
C LEU A 5 -34.03 -42.65 -50.29
N GLU A 6 -34.89 -41.66 -50.56
CA GLU A 6 -34.53 -40.41 -51.24
C GLU A 6 -34.45 -39.21 -50.26
N ASP A 7 -35.09 -39.30 -49.09
CA ASP A 7 -35.01 -38.31 -48.00
C ASP A 7 -33.80 -38.51 -47.07
N MET A 8 -32.89 -39.45 -47.38
CA MET A 8 -31.63 -39.66 -46.65
C MET A 8 -30.43 -39.00 -47.35
N LEU A 9 -30.69 -38.18 -48.36
CA LEU A 9 -29.71 -37.45 -49.17
C LEU A 9 -30.06 -35.96 -49.28
N THR A 10 -30.82 -35.40 -48.33
CA THR A 10 -30.61 -34.00 -47.96
C THR A 10 -29.25 -33.93 -47.32
N ASP A 11 -28.26 -33.59 -48.14
CA ASP A 11 -27.27 -32.54 -47.89
C ASP A 11 -27.37 -31.98 -46.46
N ASP A 12 -26.95 -32.79 -45.48
CA ASP A 12 -26.39 -32.28 -44.24
C ASP A 12 -25.10 -31.62 -44.72
N GLY A 13 -25.24 -30.38 -45.18
CA GLY A 13 -24.14 -29.46 -45.30
C GLY A 13 -23.49 -29.46 -43.93
N GLU A 14 -22.46 -30.28 -43.78
CA GLU A 14 -21.41 -30.05 -42.82
C GLU A 14 -20.88 -28.67 -43.19
N GLU A 15 -21.50 -27.63 -42.62
CA GLU A 15 -20.81 -26.40 -42.31
C GLU A 15 -19.64 -26.86 -41.45
N GLU A 16 -18.53 -27.19 -42.13
CA GLU A 16 -17.19 -27.23 -41.54
C GLU A 16 -17.18 -26.06 -40.57
N PRO A 17 -17.03 -26.30 -39.25
CA PRO A 17 -17.09 -25.21 -38.30
C PRO A 17 -16.02 -24.24 -38.73
N ASP A 18 -16.42 -23.03 -39.17
CA ASP A 18 -15.52 -22.00 -39.68
C ASP A 18 -14.25 -22.09 -38.85
N ASP A 19 -13.18 -22.64 -39.45
CA ASP A 19 -11.90 -22.70 -38.76
C ASP A 19 -11.70 -21.27 -38.30
N TYR A 20 -11.57 -21.06 -36.99
CA TYR A 20 -11.26 -19.78 -36.40
C TYR A 20 -9.83 -19.40 -36.81
N ILE A 21 -9.59 -19.25 -38.11
CA ILE A 21 -8.45 -18.58 -38.68
C ILE A 21 -8.80 -17.12 -38.51
N LEU A 22 -8.48 -16.61 -37.32
CA LEU A 22 -8.34 -15.19 -37.08
C LEU A 22 -7.57 -14.63 -38.28
N GLU A 23 -8.20 -13.71 -39.02
CA GLU A 23 -7.56 -13.06 -40.15
C GLU A 23 -6.23 -12.49 -39.64
N SER A 24 -5.13 -12.58 -40.41
CA SER A 24 -3.85 -12.00 -39.97
C SER A 24 -3.94 -10.49 -39.68
N ASN A 25 -5.04 -9.86 -40.08
CA ASN A 25 -5.42 -8.49 -39.80
C ASN A 25 -6.25 -8.28 -38.51
N GLU A 26 -6.83 -9.33 -37.91
CA GLU A 26 -7.50 -9.29 -36.60
C GLU A 26 -6.53 -9.49 -35.44
N LEU A 27 -5.40 -10.16 -35.68
CA LEU A 27 -4.34 -10.35 -34.67
C LEU A 27 -3.60 -9.06 -34.30
N ASP A 28 -3.63 -8.06 -35.18
CA ASP A 28 -2.93 -6.77 -35.01
C ASP A 28 -3.87 -5.63 -34.59
N ALA A 29 -5.16 -5.93 -34.39
CA ALA A 29 -6.00 -5.11 -33.54
C ALA A 29 -5.72 -5.46 -32.07
N SER A 30 -4.44 -5.34 -31.67
CA SER A 30 -4.19 -5.07 -30.26
C SER A 30 -4.85 -3.74 -29.99
N GLU A 31 -6.08 -3.80 -29.46
CA GLU A 31 -6.62 -2.71 -28.66
C GLU A 31 -5.43 -2.23 -27.84
N ASP A 32 -5.06 -0.96 -27.97
CA ASP A 32 -4.15 -0.28 -27.07
C ASP A 32 -4.79 -0.40 -25.68
N THR A 33 -4.67 -1.57 -25.08
CA THR A 33 -5.16 -1.88 -23.76
C THR A 33 -4.12 -1.20 -22.92
N GLU A 34 -4.37 0.07 -22.62
CA GLU A 34 -3.58 0.87 -21.70
C GLU A 34 -3.48 0.06 -20.41
N SER A 35 -2.39 -0.70 -20.31
CA SER A 35 -2.15 -1.60 -19.20
C SER A 35 -1.88 -0.72 -18.00
N GLU A 36 -2.90 -0.56 -17.16
CA GLU A 36 -2.78 0.21 -15.94
C GLU A 36 -1.53 -0.23 -15.18
N PRO A 37 -0.63 0.71 -14.83
CA PRO A 37 0.64 0.37 -14.26
C PRO A 37 0.46 -0.39 -12.95
N SER A 38 1.30 -1.41 -12.75
CA SER A 38 1.21 -2.26 -11.56
C SER A 38 1.22 -1.44 -10.26
N SER A 39 0.53 -1.94 -9.24
CA SER A 39 0.47 -1.31 -7.91
C SER A 39 1.87 -1.06 -7.30
N SER A 40 2.85 -1.93 -7.62
CA SER A 40 4.23 -1.74 -7.19
C SER A 40 4.92 -0.55 -7.88
N TYR A 41 4.66 -0.35 -9.17
CA TYR A 41 5.27 0.74 -9.95
C TYR A 41 4.78 2.11 -9.48
N THR A 42 3.46 2.25 -9.29
CA THR A 42 2.87 3.50 -8.78
C THR A 42 3.42 3.87 -7.40
N HIS A 43 3.67 2.87 -6.54
CA HIS A 43 4.31 3.09 -5.25
C HIS A 43 5.76 3.58 -5.38
N SER A 44 6.56 3.00 -6.28
CA SER A 44 7.94 3.48 -6.50
C SER A 44 8.00 4.92 -6.99
N VAL A 45 7.15 5.30 -7.94
CA VAL A 45 7.07 6.67 -8.45
C VAL A 45 6.72 7.65 -7.33
N SER A 46 5.73 7.30 -6.50
CA SER A 46 5.32 8.11 -5.34
C SER A 46 6.45 8.29 -4.32
N LEU A 47 7.28 7.25 -4.12
CA LEU A 47 8.44 7.34 -3.22
C LEU A 47 9.51 8.29 -3.76
N ASP A 48 9.73 8.34 -5.07
CA ASP A 48 10.68 9.25 -5.69
C ASP A 48 10.21 10.70 -5.61
N GLU A 49 8.91 10.96 -5.77
CA GLU A 49 8.31 12.28 -5.53
C GLU A 49 8.49 12.73 -4.07
N ILE A 50 8.28 11.82 -3.12
CA ILE A 50 8.50 12.08 -1.70
C ILE A 50 9.95 12.37 -1.39
N ARG A 51 10.88 11.65 -2.03
CA ARG A 51 12.30 11.91 -1.89
C ARG A 51 12.61 13.34 -2.32
N LYS A 52 12.14 13.76 -3.50
CA LYS A 52 12.34 15.14 -3.99
C LYS A 52 11.80 16.20 -3.01
N LYS A 53 10.68 15.92 -2.34
CA LYS A 53 10.03 16.88 -1.42
C LYS A 53 10.66 16.94 -0.03
N TRP A 54 11.08 15.80 0.53
CA TRP A 54 11.45 15.70 1.94
C TRP A 54 12.92 15.36 2.21
N ALA A 55 13.68 14.96 1.18
CA ALA A 55 15.09 14.69 1.32
C ALA A 55 15.87 15.98 1.59
N ARG A 56 16.83 15.93 2.51
CA ARG A 56 17.72 17.06 2.80
C ARG A 56 18.91 17.16 1.83
N ALA A 57 19.24 16.04 1.19
CA ALA A 57 20.31 15.91 0.21
C ALA A 57 19.91 14.87 -0.83
N GLU A 58 20.61 14.85 -1.97
CA GLU A 58 20.28 13.98 -3.12
C GLU A 58 20.27 12.48 -2.78
N ASN A 59 21.15 12.04 -1.86
CA ASN A 59 21.24 10.66 -1.41
C ASN A 59 20.73 10.45 0.03
N ASP A 60 19.84 11.34 0.50
CA ASP A 60 19.28 11.24 1.84
C ASP A 60 18.20 10.16 1.92
N SER A 61 18.53 9.09 2.64
CA SER A 61 17.61 8.00 3.02
C SER A 61 17.34 7.96 4.54
N GLY A 62 18.07 8.78 5.30
CA GLY A 62 18.18 8.70 6.75
C GLY A 62 17.34 9.73 7.49
N SER A 63 16.94 10.81 6.83
CA SER A 63 16.20 11.88 7.49
C SER A 63 14.86 11.40 8.06
N PRO A 64 14.51 11.82 9.30
CA PRO A 64 13.22 11.51 9.89
C PRO A 64 12.05 11.94 9.00
N GLU A 65 12.18 13.07 8.32
CA GLU A 65 11.16 13.65 7.44
C GLU A 65 10.83 12.72 6.26
N PHE A 66 11.85 12.33 5.50
CA PHE A 66 11.71 11.39 4.40
C PHE A 66 11.16 10.03 4.86
N GLN A 67 11.69 9.50 5.98
CA GLN A 67 11.23 8.22 6.51
C GLN A 67 9.76 8.25 6.95
N ILE A 68 9.29 9.34 7.58
CA ILE A 68 7.89 9.49 7.99
C ILE A 68 6.97 9.57 6.75
N ALA A 69 7.35 10.34 5.74
CA ALA A 69 6.61 10.47 4.49
C ALA A 69 6.53 9.13 3.75
N GLY A 70 7.67 8.45 3.54
CA GLY A 70 7.71 7.15 2.87
C GLY A 70 6.95 6.04 3.62
N MET A 71 7.01 6.02 4.96
CA MET A 71 6.19 5.10 5.76
C MET A 71 4.70 5.41 5.61
N THR A 72 4.32 6.67 5.44
CA THR A 72 2.92 7.08 5.28
C THR A 72 2.35 6.55 3.98
N GLU A 73 3.06 6.70 2.86
CA GLU A 73 2.65 6.08 1.59
C GLU A 73 2.59 4.56 1.68
N ARG A 74 3.59 3.93 2.28
CA ARG A 74 3.59 2.48 2.44
C ARG A 74 2.42 1.99 3.28
N ILE A 75 2.04 2.72 4.32
CA ILE A 75 0.85 2.44 5.14
C ILE A 75 -0.41 2.56 4.28
N MET A 76 -0.55 3.60 3.46
CA MET A 76 -1.72 3.78 2.59
C MET A 76 -1.83 2.65 1.55
N TYR A 77 -0.72 2.31 0.89
CA TYR A 77 -0.62 1.19 -0.05
C TYR A 77 -1.03 -0.14 0.60
N LEU A 78 -0.41 -0.49 1.73
CA LEU A 78 -0.72 -1.74 2.44
C LEU A 78 -2.15 -1.77 2.96
N THR A 79 -2.70 -0.62 3.37
CA THR A 79 -4.10 -0.55 3.83
C THR A 79 -5.06 -0.93 2.70
N LYS A 80 -4.84 -0.46 1.46
CA LYS A 80 -5.63 -0.86 0.29
C LYS A 80 -5.51 -2.36 0.01
N HIS A 81 -4.27 -2.89 0.04
CA HIS A 81 -4.03 -4.33 -0.14
C HIS A 81 -4.76 -5.19 0.90
N MET A 82 -4.76 -4.76 2.16
CA MET A 82 -5.42 -5.46 3.28
C MET A 82 -6.94 -5.45 3.20
N GLN A 83 -7.55 -4.44 2.58
CA GLN A 83 -9.00 -4.41 2.36
C GLN A 83 -9.44 -5.52 1.41
N GLN A 84 -8.63 -5.81 0.39
CA GLN A 84 -8.87 -6.91 -0.55
C GLN A 84 -8.48 -8.28 0.03
N ASN A 85 -7.49 -8.31 0.93
CA ASN A 85 -6.91 -9.55 1.48
C ASN A 85 -7.06 -9.62 3.02
N PRO A 86 -8.26 -9.87 3.55
CA PRO A 86 -8.52 -9.82 4.99
C PRO A 86 -7.79 -10.92 5.79
N LYS A 87 -7.44 -12.04 5.14
CA LYS A 87 -6.81 -13.23 5.75
C LYS A 87 -5.29 -13.15 5.85
N ASP A 88 -4.65 -12.12 5.31
CA ASP A 88 -3.20 -11.96 5.46
C ASP A 88 -2.84 -11.31 6.81
N PHE A 89 -2.65 -12.16 7.82
CA PHE A 89 -2.27 -11.73 9.17
C PHE A 89 -0.79 -11.32 9.27
N SER A 90 0.07 -11.84 8.38
CA SER A 90 1.50 -11.55 8.38
C SER A 90 1.76 -10.10 7.99
N THR A 91 1.10 -9.65 6.91
CA THR A 91 1.16 -8.27 6.44
C THR A 91 0.50 -7.32 7.43
N ARG A 92 -0.60 -7.73 8.10
CA ARG A 92 -1.22 -6.95 9.18
C ARG A 92 -0.24 -6.63 10.31
N ARG A 93 0.53 -7.64 10.73
CA ARG A 93 1.56 -7.47 11.77
C ARG A 93 2.66 -6.51 11.29
N GLY A 94 3.11 -6.65 10.04
CA GLY A 94 4.08 -5.73 9.43
C GLY A 94 3.57 -4.29 9.38
N LEU A 95 2.30 -4.09 9.00
CA LEU A 95 1.65 -2.79 8.97
C LEU A 95 1.62 -2.14 10.36
N LEU A 96 1.23 -2.88 11.39
CA LEU A 96 1.24 -2.39 12.78
C LEU A 96 2.66 -1.99 13.23
N ALA A 97 3.68 -2.77 12.86
CA ALA A 97 5.07 -2.43 13.14
C ALA A 97 5.50 -1.12 12.44
N LEU A 98 5.10 -0.90 11.19
CA LEU A 98 5.35 0.34 10.44
C LEU A 98 4.68 1.55 11.09
N VAL A 99 3.40 1.43 11.49
CA VAL A 99 2.67 2.50 12.19
C VAL A 99 3.38 2.88 13.49
N ASN A 100 3.84 1.88 14.26
CA ASN A 100 4.59 2.11 15.50
C ASN A 100 5.96 2.77 15.24
N LYS A 101 6.66 2.36 14.18
CA LYS A 101 7.94 2.98 13.80
C LYS A 101 7.76 4.45 13.41
N ARG A 102 6.75 4.76 12.59
CA ARG A 102 6.39 6.14 12.22
C ARG A 102 6.05 6.99 13.46
N ARG A 103 5.29 6.45 14.40
CA ARG A 103 4.97 7.13 15.67
C ARG A 103 6.22 7.45 16.48
N ARG A 104 7.18 6.53 16.57
CA ARG A 104 8.45 6.77 17.27
C ARG A 104 9.28 7.87 16.61
N LEU A 105 9.31 7.90 15.27
CA LEU A 105 9.99 8.97 14.52
C LEU A 105 9.33 10.33 14.73
N LEU A 106 8.00 10.41 14.75
CA LEU A 106 7.27 11.64 15.06
C LEU A 106 7.57 12.15 16.48
N ASN A 107 7.60 11.25 17.47
CA ASN A 107 8.00 11.61 18.84
C ASN A 107 9.45 12.12 18.90
N TYR A 108 10.35 11.50 18.15
CA TYR A 108 11.74 11.94 18.05
C TYR A 108 11.83 13.33 17.41
N LEU A 109 11.14 13.53 16.29
CA LEU A 109 11.13 14.80 15.56
C LEU A 109 10.55 15.91 16.44
N PHE A 110 9.45 15.66 17.15
CA PHE A 110 8.89 16.62 18.10
C PHE A 110 9.90 17.08 19.17
N ARG A 111 10.75 16.17 19.68
CA ARG A 111 11.78 16.49 20.67
C ARG A 111 12.96 17.26 20.08
N VAL A 112 13.30 17.02 18.82
CA VAL A 112 14.51 17.57 18.18
C VAL A 112 14.23 18.88 17.45
N ASN A 113 13.13 18.94 16.69
CA ASN A 113 12.72 20.11 15.92
C ASN A 113 11.19 20.16 15.82
N GLN A 114 10.61 21.08 16.58
CA GLN A 114 9.16 21.21 16.69
C GLN A 114 8.53 21.83 15.43
N ASP A 115 9.23 22.75 14.75
CA ASP A 115 8.71 23.42 13.55
C ASP A 115 8.49 22.41 12.41
N LYS A 116 9.52 21.57 12.17
CA LYS A 116 9.42 20.49 11.17
C LYS A 116 8.36 19.46 11.51
N TYR A 117 8.16 19.17 12.79
CA TYR A 117 7.11 18.28 13.24
C TYR A 117 5.72 18.82 12.87
N VAL A 118 5.47 20.12 13.08
CA VAL A 118 4.20 20.77 12.71
C VAL A 118 4.01 20.76 11.20
N GLU A 119 5.05 21.11 10.44
CA GLU A 119 5.03 21.11 8.97
C GLU A 119 4.68 19.73 8.40
N ILE A 120 5.30 18.67 8.90
CA ILE A 120 5.08 17.29 8.43
C ILE A 120 3.66 16.81 8.76
N ILE A 121 3.18 17.12 9.96
CA ILE A 121 1.81 16.73 10.34
C ILE A 121 0.77 17.44 9.48
N ALA A 122 0.96 18.73 9.23
CA ALA A 122 0.05 19.52 8.42
C ALA A 122 0.04 19.04 6.96
N SER A 123 1.21 18.80 6.38
CA SER A 123 1.34 18.38 4.99
C SER A 123 0.89 16.95 4.71
N LEU A 124 1.12 16.01 5.62
CA LEU A 124 0.75 14.59 5.45
C LEU A 124 -0.62 14.26 6.07
N GLY A 125 -1.29 15.21 6.74
CA GLY A 125 -2.59 15.00 7.39
C GLY A 125 -2.57 13.94 8.50
N ILE A 126 -1.43 13.74 9.17
CA ILE A 126 -1.26 12.67 10.15
C ILE A 126 -1.91 13.06 11.49
N ARG A 127 -2.89 12.27 11.95
CA ARG A 127 -3.46 12.43 13.30
C ARG A 127 -2.51 11.89 14.37
N HIS A 128 -1.59 12.73 14.84
CA HIS A 128 -0.65 12.40 15.91
C HIS A 128 -0.88 13.27 17.14
N LYS A 129 -0.84 12.66 18.32
CA LYS A 129 -0.86 13.38 19.61
C LYS A 129 0.56 13.47 20.14
N ALA A 130 1.02 14.68 20.44
CA ALA A 130 2.34 14.90 21.02
C ALA A 130 2.50 14.07 22.31
N PRO A 131 3.69 13.49 22.56
CA PRO A 131 3.93 12.70 23.76
C PRO A 131 3.76 13.59 25.00
N GLY A 132 2.98 13.12 25.97
CA GLY A 132 2.85 13.78 27.27
C GLY A 132 4.10 13.62 28.14
N ARG A 133 4.15 14.35 29.25
CA ARG A 133 5.20 14.19 30.27
C ARG A 133 5.21 12.75 30.78
N VAL A 134 6.36 12.09 30.69
CA VAL A 134 6.59 10.80 31.33
C VAL A 134 6.97 11.06 32.78
N MET A 135 6.20 10.49 33.71
CA MET A 135 6.49 10.61 35.15
C MET A 135 7.78 9.85 35.49
N THR A 136 8.60 10.41 36.38
CA THR A 136 9.82 9.72 36.85
C THR A 136 9.45 8.51 37.71
N ARG A 137 10.39 7.56 37.85
CA ARG A 137 10.20 6.40 38.75
C ARG A 137 9.88 6.86 40.17
N GLU A 138 10.50 7.94 40.63
CA GLU A 138 10.26 8.53 41.95
C GLU A 138 8.85 9.13 42.05
N GLU A 139 8.36 9.83 41.03
CA GLU A 139 7.00 10.38 41.00
C GLU A 139 5.93 9.28 40.99
N VAL A 140 6.17 8.18 40.26
CA VAL A 140 5.24 7.03 40.17
C VAL A 140 5.26 6.19 41.44
N TYR A 141 6.44 5.83 41.94
CA TYR A 141 6.60 4.86 43.01
C TYR A 141 6.86 5.48 44.38
N GLY A 142 7.14 6.79 44.47
CA GLY A 142 7.42 7.49 45.72
C GLY A 142 6.28 7.41 46.73
N ARG A 143 5.02 7.33 46.25
CA ARG A 143 3.83 7.14 47.10
C ARG A 143 3.74 5.74 47.73
N PHE A 144 4.47 4.76 47.23
CA PHE A 144 4.46 3.38 47.73
C PHE A 144 5.61 3.07 48.70
N SER A 145 6.64 3.92 48.79
CA SER A 145 7.82 3.71 49.64
C SER A 145 7.56 3.86 51.15
N GLN A 146 6.48 4.55 51.55
CA GLN A 146 6.23 4.90 52.95
C GLN A 146 5.35 3.87 53.70
N ARG A 147 4.89 2.80 53.04
CA ARG A 147 3.98 1.81 53.65
C ARG A 147 4.75 0.64 54.28
N LYS A 148 5.53 0.92 55.33
CA LYS A 148 5.82 0.05 56.50
C LYS A 148 7.03 0.58 57.28
N LYS A 149 6.76 1.23 58.42
CA LYS A 149 7.49 0.96 59.66
C LYS A 149 6.42 0.65 60.71
N LYS A 150 6.37 -0.61 61.11
CA LYS A 150 5.52 -1.13 62.18
C LYS A 150 6.39 -1.24 63.41
#